data_AF-K1RXI7-F1
#
_entry.id   AF-K1RXI7-F1
#
_cell.length_a   1.000
_cell.length_b   1.000
_cell.length_c   1.000
_cell.angle_alpha   90.00
_cell.angle_beta   90.00
_cell.angle_gamma   90.00
#
_symmetry.space_group_name_H-M   'P 1'
#
loop_
_entity.id
_entity.type
_entity.pdbx_description
1 polymer ?
#
loop_
_entity_poly.entity_id
_entity_poly.type
_entity_poly.pdbx_seq_one_letter_code
_entity_poly.pdbx_strand_id
1 'polypeptide(L)'
;MKYASFTIPLATFHACITGYYLGFKKTFVPAWSGVVEQIAKVISLFILWLVWVEKGISITPVIAVYSMVISELCGVIFCLIAIFGERFFAFKISEIFSVMKKMFSVSYVLTLNKI
;
A
#
# COMPACT_ATOMS: atom_id res chain seq x y z
N MET A 1 16.39 -8.27 3.51
CA MET A 1 16.23 -6.84 3.17
C MET A 1 16.02 -6.59 1.68
N LYS A 2 16.84 -7.12 0.74
CA LYS A 2 16.68 -6.89 -0.71
C LYS A 2 15.26 -7.14 -1.27
N TYR A 3 14.59 -8.20 -0.83
CA TYR A 3 13.23 -8.53 -1.30
C TYR A 3 12.14 -7.60 -0.77
N ALA A 4 12.32 -7.04 0.43
CA ALA A 4 11.40 -6.05 0.99
C ALA A 4 11.51 -4.70 0.27
N SER A 5 12.63 -4.40 -0.37
CA SER A 5 12.80 -3.16 -1.14
C SER A 5 11.82 -3.07 -2.31
N PHE A 6 11.34 -4.19 -2.85
CA PHE A 6 10.31 -4.20 -3.90
C PHE A 6 8.92 -3.85 -3.38
N THR A 7 8.65 -4.02 -2.08
CA THR A 7 7.36 -3.62 -1.49
C THR A 7 7.27 -2.12 -1.32
N ILE A 8 8.41 -1.41 -1.20
CA ILE A 8 8.45 0.04 -1.00
C ILE A 8 7.75 0.79 -2.14
N PRO A 9 8.12 0.62 -3.44
CA PRO A 9 7.44 1.31 -4.52
C PRO A 9 5.96 0.91 -4.61
N LEU A 10 5.64 -0.38 -4.44
CA LEU A 10 4.24 -0.87 -4.46
C LEU A 10 3.39 -0.21 -3.36
N ALA A 11 3.90 -0.18 -2.13
CA ALA A 11 3.25 0.47 -1.00
C ALA A 11 3.11 1.97 -1.19
N THR A 12 4.10 2.64 -1.79
CA THR A 12 3.96 4.07 -2.10
C THR A 12 2.85 4.32 -3.12
N PHE A 13 2.74 3.50 -4.18
CA PHE A 13 1.64 3.62 -5.14
C PHE A 13 0.30 3.40 -4.46
N HIS A 14 0.17 2.31 -3.69
CA HIS A 14 -1.04 1.98 -2.97
C HIS A 14 -1.47 3.10 -2.01
N ALA A 15 -0.53 3.65 -1.23
CA ALA A 15 -0.77 4.76 -0.33
C ALA A 15 -1.18 6.05 -1.06
N CYS A 16 -0.57 6.36 -2.21
CA CYS A 16 -0.95 7.52 -3.02
C CYS A 16 -2.39 7.40 -3.55
N ILE A 17 -2.77 6.22 -4.04
CA ILE A 17 -4.12 5.97 -4.57
C ILE A 17 -5.15 6.02 -3.44
N THR A 18 -4.85 5.38 -2.32
CA THR A 18 -5.67 5.40 -1.11
C THR A 18 -5.86 6.84 -0.59
N GLY A 19 -4.78 7.63 -0.57
CA GLY A 19 -4.81 9.04 -0.21
C GLY A 19 -5.63 9.89 -1.18
N TYR A 20 -5.59 9.59 -2.47
CA TYR A 20 -6.44 10.22 -3.48
C TYR A 20 -7.94 10.00 -3.16
N TYR A 21 -8.37 8.74 -2.99
CA TYR A 21 -9.77 8.43 -2.67
C TYR A 21 -10.21 9.01 -1.33
N LEU A 22 -9.31 9.04 -0.34
CA LEU A 22 -9.56 9.67 0.95
C LEU A 22 -9.76 11.19 0.83
N GLY A 23 -8.97 11.86 -0.03
CA GLY A 23 -9.11 13.28 -0.34
C GLY A 23 -10.45 13.64 -0.98
N PHE A 24 -11.02 12.73 -1.78
CA PHE A 24 -12.36 12.85 -2.35
C PHE A 24 -13.49 12.38 -1.41
N LYS A 25 -13.17 12.07 -0.14
CA LYS A 25 -14.11 11.50 0.85
C LYS A 25 -14.77 10.18 0.42
N LYS A 26 -14.21 9.49 -0.58
CA LYS A 26 -14.64 8.16 -1.03
C LYS A 26 -13.86 7.10 -0.26
N THR A 27 -14.23 6.86 1.01
CA THR A 27 -13.51 5.94 1.90
C THR A 27 -13.73 4.46 1.57
N PHE A 28 -14.75 4.14 0.77
CA PHE A 28 -15.11 2.75 0.43
C PHE A 28 -13.98 2.01 -0.30
N VAL A 29 -13.35 2.64 -1.29
CA VAL A 29 -12.25 2.04 -2.07
C VAL A 29 -11.01 1.79 -1.20
N PRO A 30 -10.50 2.78 -0.44
CA PRO A 30 -9.48 2.60 0.60
C PRO A 30 -9.76 1.46 1.57
N ALA A 31 -10.98 1.42 2.11
CA ALA A 31 -11.37 0.43 3.13
C ALA A 31 -11.35 -0.98 2.55
N TRP A 32 -11.95 -1.18 1.37
CA TRP A 32 -11.94 -2.50 0.73
C TRP A 32 -10.55 -2.90 0.28
N SER A 33 -9.75 -1.97 -0.23
CA SER A 33 -8.38 -2.29 -0.64
C SER A 33 -7.55 -2.82 0.52
N GLY A 34 -7.66 -2.22 1.71
CA GLY A 34 -7.00 -2.71 2.92
C GLY A 34 -7.48 -4.10 3.33
N VAL A 35 -8.78 -4.37 3.28
CA VAL A 35 -9.32 -5.70 3.62
C VAL A 35 -8.84 -6.77 2.62
N VAL A 36 -8.86 -6.48 1.31
CA VAL A 36 -8.34 -7.39 0.28
C VAL A 36 -6.88 -7.72 0.52
N GLU A 37 -6.07 -6.71 0.83
CA GLU A 37 -4.65 -6.89 1.14
C GLU A 37 -4.45 -7.78 2.37
N GLN A 38 -5.18 -7.54 3.46
CA GLN A 38 -5.07 -8.35 4.68
C GLN A 38 -5.51 -9.81 4.44
N ILE A 39 -6.59 -10.02 3.68
CA ILE A 39 -7.03 -11.37 3.30
C ILE A 39 -5.95 -12.06 2.47
N ALA A 40 -5.43 -11.38 1.44
CA ALA A 40 -4.38 -11.91 0.59
C ALA A 40 -3.11 -12.25 1.38
N LYS A 41 -2.77 -11.43 2.38
CA LYS A 41 -1.61 -11.64 3.25
C LYS A 41 -1.75 -12.89 4.10
N VAL A 42 -2.89 -13.08 4.77
CA VAL A 42 -3.13 -14.25 5.62
C VAL A 42 -3.15 -15.53 4.78
N ILE A 43 -3.83 -15.51 3.63
CA ILE A 43 -3.90 -16.67 2.72
C ILE A 43 -2.49 -17.01 2.18
N SER A 44 -1.75 -16.01 1.71
CA SER A 44 -0.41 -16.23 1.16
C SER A 44 0.55 -16.76 2.21
N LEU A 45 0.50 -16.23 3.43
CA LEU A 45 1.32 -16.71 4.54
C LEU A 45 0.98 -18.16 4.90
N PHE A 46 -0.31 -18.52 4.93
CA PHE A 46 -0.75 -19.88 5.23
C PHE A 46 -0.28 -20.88 4.18
N ILE A 47 -0.42 -20.57 2.88
CA ILE A 47 0.05 -21.43 1.79
C ILE A 47 1.57 -21.60 1.83
N LEU A 48 2.31 -20.50 2.01
CA LEU A 48 3.78 -20.56 2.09
C LEU A 48 4.26 -21.34 3.32
N TRP A 49 3.54 -21.23 4.44
CA TRP A 49 3.82 -22.01 5.65
C TRP A 49 3.63 -23.51 5.41
N LEU A 50 2.53 -23.92 4.78
CA LEU A 50 2.28 -25.33 4.45
C LEU A 50 3.41 -25.93 3.61
N VAL A 51 3.81 -25.24 2.53
CA VAL A 51 4.89 -25.70 1.63
C VAL A 51 6.23 -25.84 2.36
N TRP A 52 6.53 -24.96 3.33
CA TRP A 52 7.77 -25.02 4.09
C TRP A 52 7.80 -26.19 5.07
N VAL A 53 6.68 -26.42 5.76
CA VAL A 53 6.51 -27.56 6.68
C VAL A 53 6.62 -28.88 5.92
N GLU A 54 5.97 -29.01 4.76
CA GLU A 54 6.09 -30.20 3.90
C GLU A 54 7.52 -30.47 3.44
N LYS A 55 8.30 -29.43 3.19
CA LYS A 55 9.72 -29.55 2.78
C LYS A 55 10.69 -29.70 3.96
N GLY A 56 10.21 -29.67 5.20
CA GLY A 56 11.05 -29.74 6.40
C GLY A 56 12.01 -28.56 6.55
N ILE A 57 11.73 -27.43 5.91
CA ILE A 57 12.59 -26.24 5.94
C ILE A 57 12.23 -25.41 7.19
N SER A 58 13.24 -24.89 7.89
CA SER A 58 13.02 -24.01 9.04
C SER A 58 12.22 -22.76 8.65
N ILE A 59 11.20 -22.46 9.46
CA ILE A 59 10.36 -21.26 9.30
C ILE A 59 11.24 -20.05 9.62
N THR A 60 11.55 -19.28 8.58
CA THR A 60 12.36 -18.06 8.67
C THR A 60 11.52 -16.83 8.36
N PRO A 61 11.92 -15.62 8.80
CA PRO A 61 11.20 -14.38 8.52
C PRO A 61 11.06 -14.05 7.03
N VAL A 62 11.79 -14.76 6.15
CA VAL A 62 11.69 -14.60 4.70
C VAL A 62 10.30 -14.95 4.18
N ILE A 63 9.60 -15.90 4.81
CA ILE A 63 8.23 -16.29 4.45
C ILE A 63 7.27 -15.09 4.62
N ALA A 64 7.42 -14.35 5.73
CA ALA A 64 6.64 -13.15 5.97
C ALA A 64 6.92 -12.08 4.90
N VAL A 65 8.18 -11.90 4.51
CA VAL A 65 8.55 -10.95 3.44
C VAL A 65 7.91 -11.33 2.10
N TYR A 66 7.89 -12.62 1.74
CA TYR A 66 7.20 -13.07 0.52
C TYR A 66 5.70 -12.81 0.58
N SER A 67 5.06 -13.13 1.71
CA SER A 67 3.63 -12.86 1.89
C SER A 67 3.29 -11.37 1.78
N MET A 68 4.17 -10.48 2.28
CA MET A 68 4.01 -9.03 2.15
C MET A 68 4.10 -8.57 0.69
N VAL A 69 5.07 -9.06 -0.08
CA VAL A 69 5.20 -8.70 -1.51
C VAL A 69 3.94 -9.10 -2.29
N ILE A 70 3.42 -10.30 -2.04
CA ILE A 70 2.23 -10.81 -2.74
C ILE A 70 0.99 -10.00 -2.37
N SER A 71 0.79 -9.69 -1.08
CA SER A 71 -0.36 -8.90 -0.65
C SER A 71 -0.33 -7.48 -1.19
N GLU A 72 0.83 -6.83 -1.18
CA GLU A 72 1.01 -5.47 -1.71
C GLU A 72 0.68 -5.41 -3.21
N LEU A 73 1.09 -6.43 -3.97
CA LEU A 73 0.79 -6.52 -5.39
C LEU A 73 -0.72 -6.62 -5.63
N CYS A 74 -1.43 -7.43 -4.84
CA CYS A 74 -2.89 -7.53 -4.90
C CYS A 74 -3.57 -6.19 -4.58
N GLY A 75 -3.10 -5.48 -3.54
CA GLY A 75 -3.60 -4.15 -3.18
C GLY A 75 -3.42 -3.13 -4.31
N VAL A 76 -2.23 -3.09 -4.91
CA VAL A 76 -1.94 -2.20 -6.05
C VAL A 76 -2.82 -2.53 -7.26
N ILE A 77 -3.00 -3.81 -7.60
CA ILE A 77 -3.87 -4.22 -8.72
C ILE A 77 -5.31 -3.75 -8.48
N PHE A 78 -5.85 -3.96 -7.28
CA PHE A 78 -7.20 -3.51 -6.93
C PHE A 78 -7.33 -1.98 -7.06
N CYS A 79 -6.36 -1.23 -6.53
CA CYS A 79 -6.31 0.22 -6.64
C CYS A 79 -6.18 0.71 -8.09
N LEU A 80 -5.40 0.02 -8.92
CA LEU A 80 -5.28 0.34 -10.35
C LEU A 80 -6.60 0.12 -11.07
N ILE A 81 -7.29 -1.01 -10.85
CA ILE A 81 -8.61 -1.28 -11.44
C ILE A 81 -9.61 -0.18 -11.06
N ALA A 82 -9.61 0.22 -9.78
CA ALA A 82 -10.48 1.30 -9.30
C ALA A 82 -10.18 2.64 -10.01
N ILE A 83 -8.90 2.98 -10.20
CA ILE A 83 -8.50 4.20 -10.91
C ILE A 83 -8.84 4.15 -12.39
N PHE A 84 -8.58 3.03 -13.08
CA PHE A 84 -8.89 2.89 -14.50
C PHE A 84 -10.41 2.98 -14.77
N GLY A 85 -11.23 2.64 -13.78
CA GLY A 85 -12.69 2.84 -13.83
C GLY A 85 -13.13 4.30 -13.64
N GLU A 86 -12.30 5.18 -13.07
CA GLU A 86 -12.61 6.60 -12.92
C GLU A 86 -12.03 7.42 -14.09
N ARG A 87 -12.80 8.38 -14.60
CA ARG A 87 -12.32 9.26 -15.68
C ARG A 87 -11.18 10.12 -15.15
N PHE A 88 -9.99 9.90 -15.72
CA PHE A 88 -8.75 10.57 -15.34
C PHE A 88 -8.93 12.09 -15.30
N PHE A 89 -8.76 12.69 -14.12
CA PHE A 89 -8.79 14.14 -13.97
C PHE A 89 -7.40 14.68 -14.32
N ALA A 90 -7.33 15.66 -15.21
CA ALA A 90 -6.08 16.29 -15.62
C ALA A 90 -5.48 17.07 -14.43
N PHE A 91 -4.45 16.50 -13.78
CA PHE A 91 -3.79 17.13 -12.64
C PHE A 91 -2.75 18.16 -13.12
N LYS A 92 -2.84 19.39 -12.61
CA LYS A 92 -1.91 20.48 -12.98
C LYS A 92 -0.65 20.43 -12.10
N ILE A 93 0.52 20.34 -12.72
CA ILE A 93 1.80 20.20 -12.01
C ILE A 93 2.12 21.38 -11.07
N SER A 94 1.69 22.60 -11.42
CA SER A 94 1.95 23.80 -10.60
C SER A 94 1.18 23.78 -9.28
N GLU A 95 0.04 23.09 -9.25
CA GLU A 95 -0.83 22.97 -8.07
C GLU A 95 -0.26 21.95 -7.08
N ILE A 96 0.36 20.88 -7.58
CA ILE A 96 1.07 19.86 -6.78
C ILE A 96 2.12 20.52 -5.88
N PHE A 97 2.96 21.41 -6.44
CA PHE A 97 4.04 22.02 -5.68
C PHE A 97 3.51 22.89 -4.52
N SER A 98 2.43 23.64 -4.76
CA SER A 98 1.80 24.44 -3.71
C SER A 98 1.14 23.58 -2.62
N VAL A 99 0.52 22.46 -2.99
CA VAL A 99 -0.11 21.52 -2.03
C VAL A 99 0.96 20.79 -1.21
N MET A 100 2.04 20.33 -1.84
CA MET A 100 3.17 19.70 -1.15
C MET A 100 3.76 20.63 -0.09
N LYS A 101 3.96 21.92 -0.41
CA LYS A 101 4.49 22.90 0.54
C LYS A 101 3.56 23.10 1.74
N LYS A 102 2.25 23.14 1.52
CA LYS A 102 1.24 23.21 2.59
C LYS A 102 1.22 21.94 3.44
N MET A 103 1.25 20.77 2.81
CA MET A 103 1.32 19.49 3.53
C MET A 103 2.56 19.39 4.40
N PHE A 104 3.73 19.77 3.87
CA PHE A 104 4.97 19.78 4.65
C PHE A 104 4.87 20.71 5.86
N SER A 105 4.34 21.93 5.69
CA SER A 105 4.15 22.87 6.80
C SER A 105 3.23 22.31 7.88
N VAL A 106 2.11 21.68 7.50
CA VAL A 106 1.15 21.09 8.45
C VAL A 106 1.75 19.87 9.16
N SER A 107 2.39 18.96 8.44
CA SER A 107 3.06 17.79 9.01
C SER A 107 4.21 18.18 9.94
N TYR A 108 4.99 19.19 9.58
CA TYR A 108 6.09 19.70 10.39
C TYR A 108 5.58 20.28 11.72
N VAL A 109 4.56 21.14 11.67
CA VAL A 109 3.93 21.72 12.88
C VAL A 109 3.32 20.63 13.77
N LEU A 110 2.60 19.65 13.20
CA LEU A 110 2.01 18.53 13.96
C LEU A 110 3.06 17.65 14.63
N THR A 111 4.21 17.45 13.98
CA THR A 111 5.30 16.63 14.50
C THR A 111 6.03 17.36 15.63
N LEU A 112 6.24 18.67 15.50
CA LEU A 112 6.80 19.51 16.56
C LEU A 112 5.86 19.65 17.76
N ASN A 113 4.54 19.68 17.56
CA ASN A 113 3.57 19.76 18.65
C ASN A 113 3.48 18.48 19.51
N LYS A 114 4.13 17.38 19.09
CA LYS A 114 4.21 16.12 19.84
C LYS A 114 5.51 15.97 20.64
N ILE A 115 6.44 16.92 20.52
CA ILE A 115 7.71 16.99 21.26
C ILE A 115 7.50 17.97 22.42
#